data_AF-A0A9E7HDZ0-F1
#
_entry.id   AF-A0A9E7HDZ0-F1
#
_cell.length_a   1.000
_cell.length_b   1.000
_cell.length_c   1.000
_cell.angle_alpha   90.00
_cell.angle_beta   90.00
_cell.angle_gamma   90.00
#
_symmetry.space_group_name_H-M   'P 1'
#
loop_
_entity.id
_entity.type
_entity.pdbx_description
1 polymer ?
#
loop_
_entity_poly.entity_id
_entity_poly.type
_entity_poly.pdbx_seq_one_letter_code
_entity_poly.pdbx_strand_id
1 'polypeptide(L)'
;MVVHRSSSMLSALLCLWIVVPSAISLSFNLCFLDPASRSGIELQGNATWNSTDGIQLTNDTIIYNVGRAVYRDPLLLWDARTKAMSDFTTHFSFIIRNSSNASLSGDGLAFFMAPYPSPSSSIPPVALSASSKEAP
;
A
#
# COMPACT_ATOMS: atom_id res chain seq x y z
N MET A 1 35.13 9.10 -48.13
CA MET A 1 35.11 8.39 -46.84
C MET A 1 33.77 8.72 -46.18
N VAL A 2 32.83 7.78 -46.24
CA VAL A 2 31.39 8.04 -46.13
C VAL A 2 30.93 7.92 -44.67
N VAL A 3 30.30 8.98 -44.15
CA VAL A 3 29.57 9.00 -42.87
C VAL A 3 28.26 8.20 -43.06
N HIS A 4 28.34 6.87 -43.12
CA HIS A 4 27.17 5.99 -43.28
C HIS A 4 26.88 5.13 -42.04
N ARG A 5 27.82 5.08 -41.08
CA ARG A 5 27.70 4.26 -39.86
C ARG A 5 26.90 4.97 -38.75
N SER A 6 26.87 6.31 -38.76
CA SER A 6 26.18 7.12 -37.74
C SER A 6 24.66 7.14 -37.92
N SER A 7 24.17 7.24 -39.16
CA SER A 7 22.73 7.30 -39.48
C SER A 7 21.99 5.99 -39.19
N SER A 8 22.62 4.84 -39.45
CA SER A 8 22.07 3.52 -39.11
C SER A 8 22.01 3.29 -37.59
N MET A 9 23.03 3.73 -36.85
CA MET A 9 23.02 3.67 -35.38
C MET A 9 21.96 4.60 -34.79
N LEU A 10 21.82 5.83 -35.29
CA LEU A 10 20.80 6.77 -34.86
C LEU A 10 19.38 6.25 -35.14
N SER A 11 19.16 5.64 -36.31
CA SER A 11 17.89 4.99 -36.65
C SER A 11 17.59 3.81 -35.72
N ALA A 12 18.58 2.98 -35.40
CA ALA A 12 18.41 1.86 -34.48
C ALA A 12 18.07 2.34 -33.06
N LEU A 13 18.74 3.41 -32.57
CA LEU A 13 18.40 4.05 -31.30
C LEU A 13 16.96 4.62 -31.31
N LEU A 14 16.55 5.28 -32.40
CA LEU A 14 15.20 5.84 -32.51
C LEU A 14 14.14 4.73 -32.51
N CYS A 15 14.39 3.61 -33.20
CA CYS A 15 13.52 2.42 -33.18
C CYS A 15 13.44 1.80 -31.78
N LEU A 16 14.56 1.67 -31.07
CA LEU A 16 14.58 1.15 -29.69
C LEU A 16 13.73 2.00 -28.74
N TRP A 17 13.76 3.33 -28.87
CA TRP A 17 12.93 4.23 -28.06
C TRP A 17 11.42 4.10 -28.33
N ILE A 18 11.03 3.77 -29.57
CA ILE A 18 9.62 3.57 -29.95
C ILE A 18 9.11 2.20 -29.49
N VAL A 19 9.98 1.20 -29.45
CA VAL A 19 9.61 -0.19 -29.14
C VAL A 19 9.51 -0.45 -27.63
N VAL A 20 10.25 0.29 -26.79
CA VAL A 20 10.17 0.14 -25.33
C VAL A 20 8.95 0.90 -24.80
N PRO A 21 7.92 0.21 -24.26
CA PRO A 21 6.79 0.89 -23.64
C PRO A 21 7.28 1.63 -22.39
N SER A 22 6.96 2.92 -22.29
CA SER A 22 7.20 3.69 -21.07
C SER A 22 6.30 3.16 -19.96
N ALA A 23 6.88 2.58 -18.90
CA ALA A 23 6.16 2.21 -17.70
C ALA A 23 6.17 3.36 -16.69
N ILE A 24 5.03 3.63 -16.06
CA ILE A 24 4.93 4.58 -14.94
C ILE A 24 5.07 3.76 -13.67
N SER A 25 6.18 3.94 -12.93
CA SER A 25 6.40 3.28 -11.65
C SER A 25 6.08 4.24 -10.49
N LEU A 26 5.33 3.76 -9.51
CA LEU A 26 5.14 4.42 -8.22
C LEU A 26 6.08 3.79 -7.18
N SER A 27 6.83 4.60 -6.46
CA SER A 27 7.70 4.15 -5.37
C SER A 27 7.70 5.17 -4.24
N PHE A 28 7.60 4.70 -3.01
CA PHE A 28 7.71 5.53 -1.82
C PHE A 28 8.36 4.75 -0.68
N ASN A 29 8.99 5.49 0.23
CA ASN A 29 9.54 4.94 1.47
C ASN A 29 9.06 5.81 2.63
N LEU A 30 8.42 5.18 3.61
CA LEU A 30 7.91 5.85 4.80
C LEU A 30 8.98 5.81 5.88
N CYS A 31 9.66 6.94 6.08
CA CYS A 31 10.54 7.10 7.22
C CYS A 31 9.78 7.79 8.35
N PHE A 32 9.47 7.06 9.43
CA PHE A 32 8.64 7.59 10.52
C PHE A 32 9.21 8.85 11.18
N LEU A 33 10.52 9.08 11.08
CA LEU A 33 11.20 10.27 11.62
C LEU A 33 11.11 11.49 10.70
N ASP A 34 10.77 11.29 9.42
CA ASP A 34 10.66 12.37 8.44
C ASP A 34 9.18 12.78 8.25
N PRO A 35 8.77 13.98 8.71
CA PRO A 35 7.42 14.49 8.52
C PRO A 35 7.02 14.63 7.06
N ALA A 36 7.96 14.88 6.14
CA ALA A 36 7.66 15.04 4.72
C ALA A 36 7.15 13.73 4.11
N SER A 37 7.73 12.59 4.52
CA SER A 37 7.29 11.26 4.08
C SER A 37 5.88 10.89 4.54
N ARG A 38 5.36 11.53 5.60
CA ARG A 38 4.01 11.30 6.13
C ARG A 38 2.90 11.92 5.27
N SER A 39 3.25 12.89 4.42
CA SER A 39 2.28 13.63 3.60
C SER A 39 1.59 12.77 2.54
N GLY A 40 2.15 11.60 2.20
CA GLY A 40 1.53 10.63 1.29
C GLY A 40 0.54 9.67 1.96
N ILE A 41 0.45 9.67 3.31
CA ILE A 41 -0.36 8.69 4.06
C ILE A 41 -1.54 9.36 4.76
N GLU A 42 -2.72 8.81 4.52
CA GLU A 42 -3.96 9.15 5.20
C GLU A 42 -4.27 8.12 6.28
N LEU A 43 -4.46 8.58 7.52
CA LEU A 43 -4.88 7.76 8.65
C LEU A 43 -6.39 7.84 8.78
N GLN A 44 -7.03 6.69 8.97
CA GLN A 44 -8.49 6.56 9.06
C GLN A 44 -8.87 5.64 10.22
N GLY A 45 -10.10 5.81 10.73
CA GLY A 45 -10.55 5.13 11.95
C GLY A 45 -9.78 5.62 13.16
N ASN A 46 -9.27 4.69 13.97
CA ASN A 46 -8.50 5.00 15.17
C ASN A 46 -6.98 5.05 14.95
N ALA A 47 -6.50 4.98 13.70
CA ALA A 47 -5.08 5.02 13.41
C ALA A 47 -4.47 6.39 13.73
N THR A 48 -3.30 6.41 14.36
CA THR A 48 -2.58 7.63 14.76
C THR A 48 -1.09 7.55 14.41
N TRP A 49 -0.43 8.71 14.40
CA TRP A 49 1.03 8.80 14.33
C TRP A 49 1.62 8.70 15.73
N ASN A 50 2.57 7.78 15.90
CA ASN A 50 3.39 7.63 17.08
C ASN A 50 4.81 8.11 16.74
N SER A 51 5.35 9.02 17.54
CA SER A 51 6.68 9.61 17.32
C SER A 51 7.83 8.60 17.42
N THR A 52 7.60 7.48 18.09
CA THR A 52 8.62 6.46 18.38
C THR A 52 8.42 5.22 17.51
N ASP A 53 7.18 4.75 17.37
CA ASP A 53 6.85 3.48 16.72
C ASP A 53 6.26 3.65 15.29
N GLY A 54 6.09 4.87 14.80
CA GLY A 54 5.58 5.11 13.45
C GLY A 54 4.06 5.13 13.37
N ILE A 55 3.46 4.32 12.49
CA ILE A 55 2.00 4.26 12.35
C ILE A 55 1.45 3.30 13.41
N GLN A 56 0.58 3.82 14.27
CA GLN A 56 -0.16 3.02 15.23
C GLN A 56 -1.58 2.80 14.68
N LEU A 57 -1.88 1.58 14.21
CA LEU A 57 -3.19 1.26 13.63
C LEU A 57 -4.29 1.14 14.68
N THR A 58 -3.95 0.61 15.85
CA THR A 58 -4.87 0.42 16.97
C THR A 58 -4.21 0.79 18.30
N ASN A 59 -5.04 1.11 19.29
CA ASN A 59 -4.69 1.47 20.65
C ASN A 59 -5.28 0.44 21.62
N ASP A 60 -4.52 0.11 22.66
CA ASP A 60 -4.79 -0.91 23.66
C ASP A 60 -5.89 -0.55 24.69
N THR A 61 -6.35 0.70 24.69
CA THR A 61 -7.39 1.20 25.60
C THR A 61 -8.82 1.04 25.07
N ILE A 62 -8.99 0.66 23.80
CA ILE A 62 -10.28 0.64 23.12
C ILE A 62 -10.64 -0.80 22.73
N ILE A 63 -11.81 -1.27 23.19
CA ILE A 63 -12.40 -2.53 22.72
C ILE A 63 -13.01 -2.27 21.33
N TYR A 64 -12.88 -3.22 20.40
CA TYR A 64 -13.37 -3.08 19.02
C TYR A 64 -12.66 -1.98 18.21
N ASN A 65 -11.34 -1.91 18.37
CA ASN A 65 -10.50 -0.89 17.76
C ASN A 65 -10.15 -1.23 16.30
N VAL A 66 -10.50 -0.35 15.37
CA VAL A 66 -10.16 -0.49 13.96
C VAL A 66 -9.55 0.80 13.43
N GLY A 67 -8.35 0.69 12.85
CA GLY A 67 -7.70 1.78 12.14
C GLY A 67 -6.94 1.27 10.93
N ARG A 68 -6.77 2.14 9.95
CA ARG A 68 -5.99 1.85 8.74
C ARG A 68 -5.21 3.07 8.29
N ALA A 69 -4.11 2.80 7.59
CA ALA A 69 -3.31 3.80 6.90
C ALA A 69 -3.34 3.53 5.39
N VAL A 70 -3.63 4.55 4.59
CA VAL A 70 -3.82 4.43 3.15
C VAL A 70 -2.90 5.41 2.43
N TYR A 71 -2.24 4.97 1.36
CA TYR A 71 -1.49 5.88 0.49
C TYR A 71 -2.45 6.72 -0.35
N ARG A 72 -2.20 8.03 -0.44
CA ARG A 72 -3.15 9.01 -1.00
C ARG A 72 -3.28 8.94 -2.52
N ASP A 73 -2.21 8.60 -3.23
CA ASP A 73 -2.28 8.57 -4.70
C ASP A 73 -2.69 7.18 -5.21
N PRO A 74 -3.47 7.11 -6.30
CA PRO A 74 -3.88 5.83 -6.87
C PRO A 74 -2.70 5.07 -7.47
N LEU A 75 -2.72 3.74 -7.30
CA LEU A 75 -1.85 2.81 -8.01
C LEU A 75 -2.65 2.16 -9.15
N LEU A 76 -2.23 2.35 -10.40
CA LEU A 76 -2.84 1.67 -11.54
C LEU A 76 -2.34 0.22 -11.58
N LEU A 77 -3.19 -0.74 -11.21
CA LEU A 77 -2.84 -2.16 -11.21
C LEU A 77 -2.92 -2.82 -12.60
N TRP A 78 -3.77 -2.27 -13.47
CA TRP A 78 -4.07 -2.83 -14.79
C TRP A 78 -4.48 -1.69 -15.74
N ASP A 79 -4.17 -1.80 -17.03
CA ASP A 79 -4.74 -0.98 -18.10
C ASP A 79 -5.56 -1.87 -19.05
N ALA A 80 -6.86 -1.62 -19.15
CA ALA A 80 -7.78 -2.44 -19.94
C ALA A 80 -7.52 -2.39 -21.46
N ARG A 81 -6.98 -1.26 -21.95
CA ARG A 81 -6.71 -0.99 -23.36
C ARG A 81 -5.40 -1.64 -23.80
N THR A 82 -4.35 -1.55 -22.98
CA THR A 82 -3.04 -2.12 -23.29
C THR A 82 -2.88 -3.55 -22.78
N LYS A 83 -3.76 -4.01 -21.89
CA LYS A 83 -3.64 -5.28 -21.13
C LYS A 83 -2.38 -5.34 -20.26
N ALA A 84 -1.73 -4.21 -20.01
CA ALA A 84 -0.59 -4.12 -19.12
C ALA A 84 -1.05 -4.33 -17.66
N MET A 85 -0.25 -5.08 -16.91
CA MET A 85 -0.44 -5.31 -15.48
C MET A 85 0.77 -4.76 -14.74
N SER A 86 0.54 -4.17 -13.57
CA SER A 86 1.62 -3.65 -12.74
C SER A 86 2.09 -4.71 -11.76
N ASP A 87 3.39 -4.93 -11.75
CA ASP A 87 4.06 -5.66 -10.68
C ASP A 87 4.30 -4.72 -9.49
N PHE A 88 4.21 -5.26 -8.28
CA PHE A 88 4.48 -4.50 -7.07
C PHE A 88 5.32 -5.30 -6.10
N THR A 89 6.08 -4.58 -5.27
CA THR A 89 6.84 -5.13 -4.16
C THR A 89 6.68 -4.19 -2.99
N THR A 90 6.35 -4.75 -1.82
CA THR A 90 6.21 -3.99 -0.59
C THR A 90 7.00 -4.66 0.52
N HIS A 91 7.64 -3.84 1.35
CA HIS A 91 8.38 -4.26 2.52
C HIS A 91 7.93 -3.40 3.68
N PHE A 92 7.49 -4.03 4.76
CA PHE A 92 7.13 -3.36 5.99
C PHE A 92 7.51 -4.20 7.20
N SER A 93 7.80 -3.52 8.29
CA SER A 93 7.99 -4.13 9.60
C SER A 93 6.84 -3.70 10.50
N PHE A 94 6.39 -4.60 11.37
CA PHE A 94 5.32 -4.31 12.32
C PHE A 94 5.61 -4.97 13.67
N ILE A 95 4.98 -4.44 14.71
CA ILE A 95 5.03 -4.99 16.06
C ILE A 95 3.59 -5.06 16.58
N ILE A 96 3.18 -6.21 17.09
CA ILE A 96 1.94 -6.36 17.86
C ILE A 96 2.34 -6.42 19.33
N ARG A 97 1.89 -5.46 20.13
CA ARG A 97 2.11 -5.44 21.58
C ARG A 97 0.81 -5.79 22.28
N ASN A 98 0.86 -6.78 23.16
CA ASN A 98 -0.28 -7.09 24.01
C ASN A 98 -0.31 -6.14 25.21
N SER A 99 -1.50 -5.69 25.61
CA SER A 99 -1.69 -5.04 26.90
C SER A 99 -1.40 -6.03 28.02
N SER A 100 -0.69 -5.57 29.05
CA SER A 100 -0.33 -6.37 30.23
C SER A 100 -1.54 -6.97 30.97
N ASN A 101 -2.75 -6.44 30.73
CA ASN A 101 -4.00 -6.86 31.38
C ASN A 101 -4.95 -7.62 30.45
N ALA A 102 -4.60 -7.84 29.18
CA ALA A 102 -5.47 -8.51 28.23
C ALA A 102 -5.19 -10.02 28.21
N SER A 103 -6.06 -10.78 28.88
CA SER A 103 -6.10 -12.25 28.85
C SER A 103 -6.58 -12.82 27.50
N LEU A 104 -6.97 -11.95 26.55
CA LEU A 104 -7.36 -12.28 25.19
C LEU A 104 -6.60 -11.40 24.21
N SER A 105 -5.88 -12.00 23.26
CA SER A 105 -5.16 -11.32 22.19
C SER A 105 -5.88 -11.49 20.86
N GLY A 106 -6.13 -10.39 20.15
CA GLY A 106 -6.75 -10.31 18.82
C GLY A 106 -6.79 -8.85 18.34
N ASP A 107 -7.19 -8.53 17.11
CA ASP A 107 -7.67 -9.41 16.04
C ASP A 107 -6.60 -9.70 14.96
N GLY A 108 -5.80 -8.71 14.54
CA GLY A 108 -4.73 -8.91 13.56
C GLY A 108 -4.35 -7.67 12.75
N LEU A 109 -3.57 -7.89 11.68
CA LEU A 109 -3.11 -6.87 10.73
C LEU A 109 -3.16 -7.43 9.30
N ALA A 110 -3.49 -6.58 8.33
CA ALA A 110 -3.45 -6.93 6.91
C ALA A 110 -2.87 -5.78 6.07
N PHE A 111 -2.12 -6.14 5.03
CA PHE A 111 -1.86 -5.28 3.88
C PHE A 111 -2.96 -5.53 2.83
N PHE A 112 -3.48 -4.48 2.22
CA PHE A 112 -4.59 -4.59 1.28
C PHE A 112 -4.46 -3.62 0.10
N MET A 113 -5.16 -3.94 -0.98
CA MET A 113 -5.42 -3.05 -2.10
C MET A 113 -6.93 -2.87 -2.22
N ALA A 114 -7.39 -1.64 -2.47
CA ALA A 114 -8.81 -1.31 -2.56
C ALA A 114 -9.06 -0.32 -3.72
N PRO A 115 -10.31 -0.23 -4.22
CA PRO A 115 -10.68 0.78 -5.21
C PRO A 115 -10.34 2.20 -4.74
N TYR A 116 -9.97 3.05 -5.69
CA TYR A 116 -9.69 4.46 -5.46
C TYR A 116 -10.87 5.33 -5.94
N PRO A 117 -11.32 6.35 -5.17
CA PRO A 117 -10.88 6.65 -3.80
C PRO A 117 -11.39 5.59 -2.82
N SER A 118 -10.60 5.28 -1.80
CA SER A 118 -11.02 4.33 -0.76
C SER A 118 -12.04 5.01 0.15
N PRO A 119 -13.31 4.57 0.19
CA PRO A 119 -14.33 5.23 0.99
C PRO A 119 -14.06 4.99 2.48
N SER A 120 -14.21 6.00 3.33
CA SER A 120 -14.06 5.87 4.78
C SER A 120 -15.04 4.86 5.41
N SER A 121 -16.16 4.58 4.74
CA SER A 121 -17.15 3.57 5.14
C SER A 121 -16.70 2.11 4.91
N SER A 122 -15.59 1.87 4.19
CA SER A 122 -15.05 0.52 3.98
C SER A 122 -14.16 0.04 5.13
N ILE A 123 -14.12 0.76 6.25
CA ILE A 123 -13.51 0.23 7.47
C ILE A 123 -14.41 -0.95 7.88
N PRO A 124 -13.93 -2.20 7.79
CA PRO A 124 -14.79 -3.34 8.11
C PRO A 124 -15.28 -3.15 9.55
N PRO A 125 -16.60 -3.21 9.80
CA PRO A 125 -17.08 -3.28 11.17
C PRO A 125 -16.42 -4.50 11.80
N VAL A 126 -16.06 -4.41 13.09
CA VAL A 126 -15.45 -5.52 13.81
C VAL A 126 -16.22 -6.79 13.46
N ALA A 127 -15.51 -7.76 12.88
CA ALA A 127 -16.06 -9.06 12.63
C ALA A 127 -16.24 -9.72 14.01
N LEU A 128 -17.44 -9.59 14.59
CA LEU A 128 -17.89 -10.54 15.58
C LEU A 128 -17.80 -11.90 14.89
N SER A 129 -16.84 -12.73 15.29
CA SER A 129 -16.70 -14.08 14.74
C SER A 129 -18.04 -14.79 14.94
N ALA A 130 -18.83 -14.89 13.88
CA ALA A 130 -20.01 -15.74 13.89
C ALA A 130 -19.47 -17.17 13.93
N SER A 131 -19.52 -17.76 15.12
CA SER A 131 -19.30 -19.19 15.30
C SER A 131 -20.32 -19.91 14.42
N SER A 132 -19.88 -20.41 13.27
CA SER A 132 -20.66 -21.34 12.48
C SER A 132 -20.72 -22.63 13.26
N LYS A 133 -21.80 -22.79 14.01
CA LYS A 133 -22.20 -24.06 14.60
C LYS A 133 -22.46 -25.02 13.44
N GLU A 134 -21.56 -25.98 13.23
CA GLU A 134 -21.87 -27.14 12.41
C GLU A 134 -23.12 -27.81 13.01
N ALA A 135 -24.16 -27.92 12.19
CA ALA A 135 -25.33 -28.76 12.44
C ALA A 135 -25.08 -30.11 11.75
N PRO A 136 -25.71 -31.19 12.26
CA PRO A 136 -25.18 -32.55 12.30
C PRO A 136 -25.03 -33.25 10.94
#